data_AF-A0A5C6BFH5-F1
#
_entry.id   AF-A0A5C6BFH5-F1
#
_cell.length_a   1.000
_cell.length_b   1.000
_cell.length_c   1.000
_cell.angle_alpha   90.00
_cell.angle_beta   90.00
_cell.angle_gamma   90.00
#
_symmetry.space_group_name_H-M   'P 1'
#
loop_
_entity.id
_entity.type
_entity.pdbx_description
1 polymer ?
#
loop_
_entity_poly.entity_id
_entity_poly.type
_entity_poly.pdbx_seq_one_letter_code
_entity_poly.pdbx_strand_id
1 'polypeptide(L)'
;MQKLKDTVSVERETKLPIEEASAPDHPIPSGGWRWFAVWEVMLVVALFFIYAGDAPPMVNEAHYLVKAKNVWQPDWCANDLFTASGKAHTTFYYVFGWPTLFVSLQTTAWLGRFVGWTLIAFGLYRLTTSLIATRFATLGVAVAWIASIEYGNLAGEWIIGGIEAKVPAYGFVLLALAELVHRRFNRVWILLGIASAFHVLTGGWAVVAAAVTWLLCERHQHDRKPFFTPALFAGGAIALLGVVPALWLTMGGTPEESVRAARIYTYFRLPHHLLPANFPFHWYLRHGVLLATALLLAWITRHQGHRERWNRVGAFTTGAIAIAFIGLMLGLLKDYAPDLAAKLLRYYWFRLSDAVVALWFSLLAMRCLCQPKPVPLWRTPGLWAITVCAVLVSYSSWKRIQLAVPPSTSNAVLGWDVDADPAVQQQVFNDWQNVCHWIRLTTASDAIFLTPRHQQSFKWYAERAEVVNWKDVPQDSKSLHEWYARFREIYPIRLSTIRVTIHYPSLLKYREKYGVNYIVVDRRITGEHLPMVRVYPLSEDENETYAVYELPYALAR
;
A
#
# COMPACT_ATOMS: atom_id res chain seq x y z
N MET A 1 -37.30 -71.64 62.65
CA MET A 1 -38.52 -71.00 63.20
C MET A 1 -38.14 -69.62 63.73
N GLN A 2 -39.02 -68.63 63.51
CA GLN A 2 -39.10 -67.30 64.16
C GLN A 2 -37.87 -66.36 64.03
N LYS A 3 -37.90 -65.27 63.25
CA LYS A 3 -38.62 -63.96 63.38
C LYS A 3 -37.70 -62.84 63.91
N LEU A 4 -37.56 -61.80 63.06
CA LEU A 4 -37.56 -60.36 63.34
C LEU A 4 -36.68 -59.80 64.50
N LYS A 5 -35.80 -58.84 64.16
CA LYS A 5 -36.05 -57.41 64.46
C LYS A 5 -35.00 -56.46 63.85
N ASP A 6 -35.52 -55.30 63.51
CA ASP A 6 -34.91 -54.16 62.82
C ASP A 6 -33.90 -53.38 63.66
N THR A 7 -32.91 -52.78 63.00
CA THR A 7 -32.46 -51.40 63.29
C THR A 7 -31.53 -50.91 62.16
N VAL A 8 -32.05 -50.06 61.28
CA VAL A 8 -31.22 -49.18 60.43
C VAL A 8 -31.66 -47.75 60.72
N SER A 9 -30.74 -46.98 61.28
CA SER A 9 -30.82 -45.56 61.59
C SER A 9 -30.92 -44.74 60.31
N VAL A 10 -31.97 -43.93 60.20
CA VAL A 10 -32.16 -42.92 59.16
C VAL A 10 -31.45 -41.63 59.59
N GLU A 11 -30.32 -41.31 58.96
CA GLU A 11 -29.76 -39.97 58.99
C GLU A 11 -30.63 -39.03 58.13
N ARG A 12 -31.17 -37.99 58.76
CA ARG A 12 -31.85 -36.88 58.08
C ARG A 12 -30.81 -35.93 57.52
N GLU A 13 -30.60 -35.95 56.20
CA GLU A 13 -30.08 -34.78 55.49
C GLU A 13 -31.21 -33.77 55.28
N THR A 14 -31.10 -32.64 55.97
CA THR A 14 -31.90 -31.43 55.75
C THR A 14 -31.55 -30.82 54.39
N LYS A 15 -32.37 -31.09 53.37
CA LYS A 15 -32.38 -30.32 52.12
C LYS A 15 -32.88 -28.89 52.42
N LEU A 16 -31.97 -27.92 52.37
CA LEU A 16 -32.29 -26.51 52.21
C LEU A 16 -32.96 -26.29 50.83
N PRO A 17 -33.99 -25.44 50.72
CA PRO A 17 -34.54 -25.07 49.43
C PRO A 17 -33.57 -24.15 48.71
N ILE A 18 -33.14 -24.55 47.52
CA ILE A 18 -32.44 -23.66 46.58
C ILE A 18 -33.53 -22.74 46.01
N GLU A 19 -33.58 -21.50 46.47
CA GLU A 19 -34.26 -20.43 45.75
C GLU A 19 -33.57 -20.25 44.39
N GLU A 20 -34.26 -20.62 43.32
CA GLU A 20 -33.94 -20.17 41.97
C GLU A 20 -34.12 -18.64 41.93
N ALA A 21 -33.03 -17.91 42.14
CA ALA A 21 -32.94 -16.51 41.80
C ALA A 21 -33.06 -16.36 40.29
N SER A 22 -34.29 -16.19 39.81
CA SER A 22 -34.57 -15.72 38.46
C SER A 22 -33.82 -14.40 38.23
N ALA A 23 -32.87 -14.43 37.29
CA ALA A 23 -32.14 -13.25 36.87
C ALA A 23 -33.12 -12.26 36.23
N PRO A 24 -33.03 -10.95 36.54
CA PRO A 24 -33.88 -9.96 35.91
C PRO A 24 -33.52 -9.83 34.42
N ASP A 25 -34.43 -10.27 33.55
CA ASP A 25 -34.45 -9.96 32.12
C ASP A 25 -34.67 -8.46 31.94
N HIS A 26 -33.59 -7.68 32.04
CA HIS A 26 -33.58 -6.33 31.53
C HIS A 26 -33.28 -6.38 30.02
N PRO A 27 -34.22 -5.98 29.14
CA PRO A 27 -33.92 -5.80 27.73
C PRO A 27 -32.89 -4.67 27.61
N ILE A 28 -31.66 -5.03 27.28
CA ILE A 28 -30.58 -4.08 27.00
C ILE A 28 -31.03 -3.22 25.81
N PRO A 29 -31.06 -1.87 25.93
CA PRO A 29 -31.52 -1.02 24.84
C PRO A 29 -30.55 -1.14 23.65
N SER A 30 -31.05 -1.78 22.58
CA SER A 30 -30.31 -2.17 21.38
C SER A 30 -29.86 -0.97 20.50
N GLY A 31 -30.23 0.26 20.87
CA GLY A 31 -29.91 1.48 20.13
C GLY A 31 -28.48 2.02 20.34
N GLY A 32 -27.88 1.84 21.52
CA GLY A 32 -26.58 2.45 21.84
C GLY A 32 -25.38 1.81 21.14
N TRP A 33 -25.44 0.50 20.88
CA TRP A 33 -24.27 -0.26 20.43
C TRP A 33 -23.88 0.02 18.96
N ARG A 34 -24.86 0.37 18.12
CA ARG A 34 -24.63 0.73 16.72
C ARG A 34 -23.89 2.06 16.58
N TRP A 35 -24.19 3.04 17.45
CA TRP A 35 -23.50 4.33 17.44
C TRP A 35 -22.04 4.21 17.86
N PHE A 36 -21.72 3.36 18.85
CA PHE A 36 -20.33 3.12 19.23
C PHE A 36 -19.48 2.54 18.10
N ALA A 37 -20.05 1.66 17.27
CA ALA A 37 -19.36 1.11 16.10
C ALA A 37 -19.01 2.22 15.09
N VAL A 38 -19.96 3.11 14.81
CA VAL A 38 -19.75 4.25 13.91
C VAL A 38 -18.68 5.18 14.47
N TRP A 39 -18.77 5.53 15.75
CA TRP A 39 -17.77 6.39 16.42
C TRP A 39 -16.37 5.81 16.38
N GLU A 40 -16.20 4.52 16.67
CA GLU A 40 -14.88 3.88 16.67
C GLU A 40 -14.27 3.86 15.25
N VAL A 41 -15.07 3.58 14.22
CA VAL A 41 -14.62 3.68 12.82
C VAL A 41 -14.25 5.13 12.45
N MET A 42 -15.08 6.11 12.82
CA MET A 42 -14.79 7.52 12.57
C MET A 42 -13.49 7.98 13.27
N LEU A 43 -13.23 7.53 14.49
CA LEU A 43 -11.98 7.83 15.21
C LEU A 43 -10.76 7.22 14.51
N VAL A 44 -10.88 6.00 13.98
CA VAL A 44 -9.80 5.37 13.20
C VAL A 44 -9.57 6.12 11.88
N VAL A 45 -10.63 6.57 11.20
CA VAL A 45 -10.50 7.42 10.01
C VAL A 45 -9.86 8.77 10.36
N ALA A 46 -10.23 9.38 11.48
CA ALA A 46 -9.60 10.61 11.96
C ALA A 46 -8.10 10.40 12.28
N LEU A 47 -7.74 9.25 12.88
CA LEU A 47 -6.33 8.87 13.06
C LEU A 47 -5.59 8.74 11.73
N PHE A 48 -6.20 8.10 10.73
CA PHE A 48 -5.60 7.99 9.39
C PHE A 48 -5.43 9.36 8.73
N PHE A 49 -6.38 10.28 8.95
CA PHE A 49 -6.27 11.67 8.49
C PHE A 49 -5.13 12.42 9.20
N ILE A 50 -4.96 12.26 10.52
CA ILE A 50 -3.86 12.89 11.25
C ILE A 50 -2.50 12.35 10.78
N TYR A 51 -2.43 11.04 10.52
CA TYR A 51 -1.18 10.37 10.15
C TYR A 51 -0.78 10.56 8.68
N ALA A 52 -1.75 10.48 7.76
CA ALA A 52 -1.54 10.43 6.31
C ALA A 52 -2.37 11.48 5.54
N GLY A 53 -2.81 12.54 6.23
CA GLY A 53 -3.53 13.69 5.66
C GLY A 53 -2.66 14.66 4.87
N ASP A 54 -1.44 14.25 4.51
CA ASP A 54 -0.51 15.03 3.68
C ASP A 54 -1.19 15.50 2.39
N ALA A 55 -0.87 16.71 1.92
CA ALA A 55 -1.45 17.24 0.68
C ALA A 55 -1.24 16.26 -0.51
N PRO A 56 -2.26 16.00 -1.34
CA PRO A 56 -2.07 15.23 -2.56
C PRO A 56 -1.15 15.96 -3.57
N PRO A 57 -0.42 15.23 -4.44
CA PRO A 57 -0.42 13.79 -4.56
C PRO A 57 0.58 13.09 -3.64
N MET A 58 0.18 11.95 -3.09
CA MET A 58 1.08 10.92 -2.58
C MET A 58 1.91 10.34 -3.73
N VAL A 59 3.06 9.72 -3.40
CA VAL A 59 4.00 9.11 -4.36
C VAL A 59 3.32 8.23 -5.42
N ASN A 60 2.34 7.40 -5.03
CA ASN A 60 1.64 6.53 -5.97
C ASN A 60 0.37 7.18 -6.56
N GLU A 61 -0.19 8.21 -5.94
CA GLU A 61 -1.36 8.92 -6.50
C GLU A 61 -1.00 9.61 -7.82
N ALA A 62 0.17 10.24 -7.86
CA ALA A 62 0.72 10.86 -9.06
C ALA A 62 0.84 9.89 -10.26
N HIS A 63 0.87 8.59 -9.98
CA HIS A 63 0.94 7.52 -10.98
C HIS A 63 -0.43 6.90 -11.27
N TYR A 64 -1.19 6.55 -10.22
CA TYR A 64 -2.44 5.83 -10.35
C TYR A 64 -3.59 6.71 -10.86
N LEU A 65 -3.73 7.94 -10.34
CA LEU A 65 -4.86 8.80 -10.68
C LEU A 65 -4.66 9.50 -12.03
N VAL A 66 -3.42 9.80 -12.45
CA VAL A 66 -3.18 10.30 -13.82
C VAL A 66 -3.54 9.24 -14.85
N LYS A 67 -3.22 7.96 -14.57
CA LYS A 67 -3.62 6.85 -15.44
C LYS A 67 -5.12 6.63 -15.40
N ALA A 68 -5.75 6.74 -14.22
CA ALA A 68 -7.20 6.68 -14.07
C ALA A 68 -7.91 7.80 -14.85
N LYS A 69 -7.39 9.04 -14.81
CA LYS A 69 -7.91 10.17 -15.59
C LYS A 69 -7.83 9.88 -17.09
N ASN A 70 -6.68 9.42 -17.60
CA ASN A 70 -6.55 9.05 -19.00
C ASN A 70 -7.47 7.86 -19.40
N VAL A 71 -7.85 6.98 -18.47
CA VAL A 71 -8.88 5.95 -18.76
C VAL A 71 -10.23 6.57 -19.13
N TRP A 72 -10.64 7.62 -18.42
CA TRP A 72 -11.93 8.28 -18.62
C TRP A 72 -11.88 9.46 -19.60
N GLN A 73 -10.69 10.02 -19.84
CA GLN A 73 -10.44 11.12 -20.78
C GLN A 73 -9.17 10.82 -21.60
N PRO A 74 -9.25 9.97 -22.64
CA PRO A 74 -8.07 9.49 -23.38
C PRO A 74 -7.23 10.58 -24.05
N ASP A 75 -7.86 11.69 -24.44
CA ASP A 75 -7.18 12.85 -25.06
C ASP A 75 -6.27 13.59 -24.05
N TRP A 76 -6.54 13.46 -22.75
CA TRP A 76 -5.73 14.09 -21.71
C TRP A 76 -4.36 13.42 -21.63
N CYS A 77 -3.30 14.19 -21.90
CA CYS A 77 -1.91 13.71 -21.99
C CYS A 77 -1.73 12.53 -22.97
N ALA A 78 -2.47 12.48 -24.07
CA ALA A 78 -2.43 11.37 -25.04
C ALA A 78 -1.02 11.09 -25.62
N ASN A 79 -0.15 12.10 -25.67
CA ASN A 79 1.23 11.98 -26.16
C ASN A 79 2.22 11.43 -25.11
N ASP A 80 1.79 11.21 -23.86
CA ASP A 80 2.63 10.63 -22.81
C ASP A 80 2.63 9.09 -22.88
N LEU A 81 3.82 8.49 -23.00
CA LEU A 81 3.98 7.05 -23.14
C LEU A 81 3.32 6.27 -21.99
N PHE A 82 3.43 6.75 -20.75
CA PHE A 82 2.92 6.02 -19.61
C PHE A 82 1.39 6.05 -19.53
N THR A 83 0.77 7.22 -19.68
CA THR A 83 -0.69 7.32 -19.58
C THR A 83 -1.39 6.61 -20.74
N ALA A 84 -0.83 6.69 -21.95
CA ALA A 84 -1.34 6.01 -23.14
C ALA A 84 -1.07 4.49 -23.17
N SER A 85 -0.12 3.99 -22.38
CA SER A 85 0.21 2.56 -22.30
C SER A 85 -0.86 1.69 -21.61
N GLY A 86 -0.64 0.37 -21.62
CA GLY A 86 -1.54 -0.63 -21.08
C GLY A 86 -1.99 -0.39 -19.62
N LYS A 87 -3.25 -0.75 -19.32
CA LYS A 87 -3.95 -0.42 -18.06
C LYS A 87 -4.09 -1.65 -17.15
N ALA A 88 -3.09 -1.92 -16.31
CA ALA A 88 -3.07 -3.14 -15.47
C ALA A 88 -4.11 -3.14 -14.34
N HIS A 89 -4.29 -2.00 -13.65
CA HIS A 89 -5.21 -1.88 -12.51
C HIS A 89 -6.61 -1.43 -12.93
N THR A 90 -7.19 -2.13 -13.91
CA THR A 90 -8.45 -1.74 -14.57
C THR A 90 -9.59 -1.47 -13.57
N THR A 91 -9.85 -2.39 -12.64
CA THR A 91 -10.90 -2.22 -11.61
C THR A 91 -10.72 -0.92 -10.81
N PHE A 92 -9.49 -0.59 -10.41
CA PHE A 92 -9.22 0.66 -9.70
C PHE A 92 -9.48 1.87 -10.58
N TYR A 93 -9.01 1.86 -11.82
CA TYR A 93 -9.19 2.99 -12.75
C TYR A 93 -10.68 3.26 -13.05
N TYR A 94 -11.50 2.22 -13.19
CA TYR A 94 -12.94 2.39 -13.39
C TYR A 94 -13.65 2.92 -12.14
N VAL A 95 -13.34 2.37 -10.96
CA VAL A 95 -14.03 2.75 -9.71
C VAL A 95 -13.63 4.15 -9.21
N PHE A 96 -12.35 4.51 -9.33
CA PHE A 96 -11.81 5.76 -8.75
C PHE A 96 -11.43 6.82 -9.79
N GLY A 97 -11.49 6.52 -11.09
CA GLY A 97 -11.09 7.46 -12.15
C GLY A 97 -12.20 8.39 -12.64
N TRP A 98 -13.46 7.94 -12.66
CA TRP A 98 -14.56 8.73 -13.19
C TRP A 98 -14.79 10.09 -12.50
N PRO A 99 -14.51 10.30 -11.19
CA PRO A 99 -14.66 11.62 -10.58
C PRO A 99 -13.78 12.68 -11.22
N THR A 100 -12.67 12.30 -11.87
CA THR A 100 -11.76 13.23 -12.56
C THR A 100 -12.41 13.96 -13.75
N LEU A 101 -13.58 13.49 -14.21
CA LEU A 101 -14.41 14.17 -15.21
C LEU A 101 -15.11 15.41 -14.65
N PHE A 102 -15.31 15.47 -13.33
CA PHE A 102 -16.11 16.50 -12.67
C PHE A 102 -15.30 17.37 -11.72
N VAL A 103 -14.24 16.82 -11.12
CA VAL A 103 -13.40 17.51 -10.13
C VAL A 103 -11.91 17.30 -10.43
N SER A 104 -11.06 18.11 -9.79
CA SER A 104 -9.61 18.03 -9.97
C SER A 104 -9.03 16.68 -9.52
N LEU A 105 -7.80 16.36 -9.95
CA LEU A 105 -7.05 15.19 -9.46
C LEU A 105 -6.86 15.24 -7.94
N GLN A 106 -6.67 16.43 -7.36
CA GLN A 106 -6.52 16.63 -5.92
C GLN A 106 -7.81 16.31 -5.17
N THR A 107 -8.96 16.80 -5.63
CA THR A 107 -10.26 16.48 -5.04
C THR A 107 -10.56 14.99 -5.18
N THR A 108 -10.27 14.39 -6.34
CA THR A 108 -10.42 12.95 -6.57
C THR A 108 -9.57 12.13 -5.61
N ALA A 109 -8.33 12.55 -5.35
CA ALA A 109 -7.46 11.89 -4.38
C ALA A 109 -8.06 11.90 -2.97
N TRP A 110 -8.59 13.04 -2.51
CA TRP A 110 -9.24 13.13 -1.20
C TRP A 110 -10.49 12.27 -1.09
N LEU A 111 -11.36 12.27 -2.12
CA LEU A 111 -12.52 11.38 -2.18
C LEU A 111 -12.08 9.91 -2.10
N GLY A 112 -11.06 9.53 -2.88
CA GLY A 112 -10.50 8.19 -2.90
C GLY A 112 -9.91 7.78 -1.56
N ARG A 113 -9.12 8.65 -0.91
CA ARG A 113 -8.57 8.44 0.43
C ARG A 113 -9.69 8.23 1.44
N PHE A 114 -10.70 9.08 1.47
CA PHE A 114 -11.83 8.95 2.41
C PHE A 114 -12.54 7.59 2.26
N VAL A 115 -12.84 7.17 1.04
CA VAL A 115 -13.45 5.86 0.76
C VAL A 115 -12.53 4.71 1.17
N GLY A 116 -11.26 4.75 0.76
CA GLY A 116 -10.27 3.70 1.05
C GLY A 116 -9.97 3.56 2.54
N TRP A 117 -9.76 4.68 3.23
CA TRP A 117 -9.52 4.74 4.67
C TRP A 117 -10.72 4.26 5.47
N THR A 118 -11.95 4.63 5.06
CA THR A 118 -13.17 4.14 5.70
C THR A 118 -13.31 2.62 5.54
N LEU A 119 -13.02 2.08 4.36
CA LEU A 119 -13.07 0.63 4.13
C LEU A 119 -12.03 -0.12 4.97
N ILE A 120 -10.80 0.40 5.08
CA ILE A 120 -9.77 -0.17 5.95
C ILE A 120 -10.17 -0.08 7.41
N ALA A 121 -10.62 1.09 7.88
CA ALA A 121 -11.06 1.31 9.25
C ALA A 121 -12.21 0.37 9.64
N PHE A 122 -13.19 0.21 8.74
CA PHE A 122 -14.30 -0.71 8.94
C PHE A 122 -13.85 -2.19 8.96
N GLY A 123 -12.96 -2.58 8.05
CA GLY A 123 -12.37 -3.92 8.04
C GLY A 123 -11.59 -4.21 9.33
N LEU A 124 -10.77 -3.26 9.78
CA LEU A 124 -9.98 -3.36 11.00
C LEU A 124 -10.88 -3.45 12.24
N TYR A 125 -11.94 -2.63 12.29
CA TYR A 125 -12.96 -2.68 13.33
C TYR A 125 -13.63 -4.06 13.41
N ARG A 126 -14.07 -4.59 12.26
CA ARG A 126 -14.71 -5.92 12.16
C ARG A 126 -13.78 -7.05 12.61
N LEU A 127 -12.50 -6.99 12.23
CA LEU A 127 -11.51 -7.97 12.66
C LEU A 127 -11.22 -7.85 14.16
N THR A 128 -10.98 -6.63 14.64
CA THR A 128 -10.64 -6.38 16.04
C THR A 128 -11.76 -6.82 16.98
N THR A 129 -13.00 -6.41 16.71
CA THR A 129 -14.16 -6.78 17.54
C THR A 129 -14.51 -8.27 17.50
N SER A 130 -14.04 -9.01 16.47
CA SER A 130 -14.16 -10.47 16.42
C SER A 130 -13.20 -11.19 17.37
N LEU A 131 -12.16 -10.51 17.83
CA LEU A 131 -11.06 -11.05 18.63
C LEU A 131 -10.97 -10.44 20.03
N ILE A 132 -11.28 -9.15 20.17
CA ILE A 132 -11.13 -8.33 21.38
C ILE A 132 -12.47 -7.63 21.63
N ALA A 133 -13.11 -7.92 22.78
CA ALA A 133 -14.42 -7.37 23.14
C ALA A 133 -14.35 -5.95 23.76
N THR A 134 -13.15 -5.44 24.02
CA THR A 134 -12.93 -4.14 24.65
C THR A 134 -13.26 -3.00 23.67
N ARG A 135 -14.07 -2.04 24.13
CA ARG A 135 -14.40 -0.83 23.36
C ARG A 135 -13.15 -0.04 23.00
N PHE A 136 -13.11 0.54 21.81
CA PHE A 136 -11.98 1.35 21.31
C PHE A 136 -10.66 0.57 21.17
N ALA A 137 -10.65 -0.75 21.30
CA ALA A 137 -9.46 -1.54 21.06
C ALA A 137 -8.97 -1.39 19.61
N THR A 138 -9.87 -1.12 18.66
CA THR A 138 -9.51 -0.89 17.25
C THR A 138 -8.59 0.31 17.09
N LEU A 139 -8.75 1.37 17.90
CA LEU A 139 -7.88 2.54 17.84
C LEU A 139 -6.46 2.17 18.28
N GLY A 140 -6.31 1.41 19.36
CA GLY A 140 -5.01 0.91 19.81
C GLY A 140 -4.36 -0.04 18.79
N VAL A 141 -5.15 -0.92 18.16
CA VAL A 141 -4.68 -1.77 17.05
C VAL A 141 -4.22 -0.91 15.88
N ALA A 142 -4.98 0.12 15.49
CA ALA A 142 -4.65 1.01 14.38
C ALA A 142 -3.33 1.76 14.64
N VAL A 143 -3.16 2.34 15.83
CA VAL A 143 -1.90 3.02 16.23
C VAL A 143 -0.70 2.07 16.15
N ALA A 144 -0.83 0.88 16.75
CA ALA A 144 0.23 -0.11 16.70
C ALA A 144 0.52 -0.60 15.28
N TRP A 145 -0.51 -0.69 14.43
CA TRP A 145 -0.37 -1.20 13.08
C TRP A 145 0.33 -0.20 12.16
N ILE A 146 -0.03 1.08 12.28
CA ILE A 146 0.66 2.17 11.57
C ILE A 146 2.14 2.18 11.95
N ALA A 147 2.46 2.19 13.26
CA ALA A 147 3.84 2.21 13.74
C ALA A 147 4.64 0.99 13.25
N SER A 148 4.08 -0.21 13.41
CA SER A 148 4.79 -1.46 13.06
C SER A 148 4.97 -1.64 11.56
N ILE A 149 4.09 -1.10 10.72
CA ILE A 149 4.34 -1.04 9.26
C ILE A 149 5.46 -0.05 8.97
N GLU A 150 5.36 1.20 9.40
CA GLU A 150 6.33 2.24 9.04
C GLU A 150 7.75 1.90 9.52
N TYR A 151 7.87 1.35 10.73
CA TYR A 151 9.14 1.07 11.37
C TYR A 151 9.56 -0.41 11.35
N GLY A 152 8.73 -1.33 10.85
CA GLY A 152 8.96 -2.78 10.92
C GLY A 152 8.76 -3.56 9.62
N ASN A 153 8.53 -2.90 8.49
CA ASN A 153 8.41 -3.55 7.18
C ASN A 153 9.77 -4.08 6.65
N LEU A 154 9.75 -5.16 5.86
CA LEU A 154 10.92 -5.75 5.22
C LEU A 154 11.22 -5.15 3.84
N ALA A 155 10.19 -4.76 3.08
CA ALA A 155 10.32 -4.37 1.67
C ALA A 155 9.61 -3.05 1.33
N GLY A 156 9.39 -2.18 2.30
CA GLY A 156 8.84 -0.84 2.09
C GLY A 156 7.33 -0.77 1.87
N GLU A 157 6.58 -1.81 2.28
CA GLU A 157 5.13 -1.77 2.12
C GLU A 157 4.48 -0.74 3.05
N TRP A 158 3.35 -0.17 2.59
CA TRP A 158 2.52 0.74 3.36
C TRP A 158 1.04 0.42 3.10
N ILE A 159 0.15 0.82 4.01
CA ILE A 159 -1.30 0.56 3.87
C ILE A 159 -2.10 1.84 4.04
N ILE A 160 -1.76 2.64 5.06
CA ILE A 160 -2.34 3.96 5.31
C ILE A 160 -1.43 5.01 4.66
N GLY A 161 -2.00 5.80 3.76
CA GLY A 161 -1.29 6.70 2.87
C GLY A 161 -2.26 7.29 1.84
N GLY A 162 -1.77 7.57 0.63
CA GLY A 162 -2.62 7.97 -0.49
C GLY A 162 -3.54 6.87 -1.02
N ILE A 163 -4.34 7.18 -2.03
CA ILE A 163 -5.20 6.20 -2.71
C ILE A 163 -4.49 5.52 -3.89
N GLU A 164 -4.48 4.19 -3.87
CA GLU A 164 -4.06 3.35 -5.00
C GLU A 164 -4.75 1.98 -4.92
N ALA A 165 -4.60 1.14 -5.95
CA ALA A 165 -5.31 -0.14 -6.07
C ALA A 165 -5.22 -1.05 -4.83
N LYS A 166 -4.10 -1.04 -4.11
CA LYS A 166 -3.91 -1.92 -2.95
C LYS A 166 -4.71 -1.49 -1.71
N VAL A 167 -5.07 -0.21 -1.60
CA VAL A 167 -5.78 0.35 -0.42
C VAL A 167 -7.15 -0.31 -0.25
N PRO A 168 -8.07 -0.30 -1.24
CA PRO A 168 -9.32 -1.03 -1.11
C PRO A 168 -9.09 -2.55 -1.00
N ALA A 169 -8.05 -3.09 -1.65
CA ALA A 169 -7.72 -4.51 -1.54
C ALA A 169 -7.42 -4.93 -0.08
N TYR A 170 -6.61 -4.16 0.65
CA TYR A 170 -6.35 -4.41 2.07
C TYR A 170 -7.61 -4.28 2.93
N GLY A 171 -8.50 -3.33 2.63
CA GLY A 171 -9.80 -3.23 3.29
C GLY A 171 -10.63 -4.52 3.15
N PHE A 172 -10.69 -5.10 1.95
CA PHE A 172 -11.35 -6.38 1.72
C PHE A 172 -10.62 -7.57 2.34
N VAL A 173 -9.27 -7.55 2.40
CA VAL A 173 -8.49 -8.58 3.12
C VAL A 173 -8.81 -8.56 4.62
N LEU A 174 -8.92 -7.38 5.24
CA LEU A 174 -9.31 -7.26 6.65
C LEU A 174 -10.73 -7.79 6.91
N LEU A 175 -11.68 -7.48 6.02
CA LEU A 175 -13.03 -8.05 6.09
C LEU A 175 -13.02 -9.57 5.93
N ALA A 176 -12.19 -10.10 5.02
CA ALA A 176 -12.02 -11.54 4.84
C ALA A 176 -11.43 -12.20 6.10
N LEU A 177 -10.42 -11.59 6.73
CA LEU A 177 -9.86 -12.05 8.00
C LEU A 177 -10.92 -12.06 9.12
N ALA A 178 -11.79 -11.05 9.18
CA ALA A 178 -12.88 -11.02 10.15
C ALA A 178 -13.84 -12.21 9.96
N GLU A 179 -14.19 -12.57 8.72
CA GLU A 179 -15.03 -13.75 8.44
C GLU A 179 -14.27 -15.09 8.61
N LEU A 180 -12.96 -15.11 8.35
CA LEU A 180 -12.06 -16.27 8.55
C LEU A 180 -11.98 -16.66 10.03
N VAL A 181 -11.91 -15.66 10.92
CA VAL A 181 -11.98 -15.83 12.38
C VAL A 181 -13.28 -16.52 12.82
N HIS A 182 -14.33 -16.51 12.01
CA HIS A 182 -15.61 -17.20 12.28
C HIS A 182 -15.85 -18.44 11.41
N ARG A 183 -14.84 -18.96 10.69
CA ARG A 183 -14.94 -20.12 9.75
C ARG A 183 -15.96 -19.92 8.62
N ARG A 184 -16.26 -18.68 8.24
CA ARG A 184 -17.22 -18.37 7.17
C ARG A 184 -16.52 -18.33 5.81
N PHE A 185 -15.90 -19.44 5.41
CA PHE A 185 -15.02 -19.54 4.23
C PHE A 185 -15.67 -19.07 2.92
N ASN A 186 -16.97 -19.27 2.73
CA ASN A 186 -17.66 -18.76 1.53
C ASN A 186 -17.52 -17.23 1.39
N ARG A 187 -17.66 -16.49 2.49
CA ARG A 187 -17.49 -15.02 2.47
C ARG A 187 -16.02 -14.64 2.31
N VAL A 188 -15.12 -15.39 2.95
CA VAL A 188 -13.66 -15.19 2.80
C VAL A 188 -13.28 -15.23 1.32
N TRP A 189 -13.72 -16.25 0.58
CA TRP A 189 -13.33 -16.39 -0.82
C TRP A 189 -13.88 -15.28 -1.73
N ILE A 190 -15.12 -14.85 -1.51
CA ILE A 190 -15.71 -13.73 -2.27
C ILE A 190 -14.95 -12.43 -1.97
N LEU A 191 -14.69 -12.13 -0.69
CA LEU A 191 -13.98 -10.92 -0.29
C LEU A 191 -12.54 -10.89 -0.81
N LEU A 192 -11.83 -12.01 -0.78
CA LEU A 192 -10.49 -12.12 -1.37
C LEU A 192 -10.51 -12.08 -2.90
N GLY A 193 -11.59 -12.54 -3.53
CA GLY A 193 -11.85 -12.34 -4.96
C GLY A 193 -11.97 -10.86 -5.32
N ILE A 194 -12.76 -10.09 -4.54
CA ILE A 194 -12.88 -8.64 -4.70
C ILE A 194 -11.53 -7.95 -4.44
N ALA A 195 -10.79 -8.35 -3.40
CA ALA A 195 -9.46 -7.82 -3.13
C ALA A 195 -8.50 -8.04 -4.32
N SER A 196 -8.56 -9.23 -4.94
CA SER A 196 -7.75 -9.59 -6.11
C SER A 196 -8.17 -8.81 -7.37
N ALA A 197 -9.45 -8.49 -7.51
CA ALA A 197 -9.96 -7.66 -8.60
C ALA A 197 -9.39 -6.25 -8.56
N PHE A 198 -9.26 -5.64 -7.37
CA PHE A 198 -8.59 -4.35 -7.22
C PHE A 198 -7.06 -4.48 -7.39
N HIS A 199 -6.46 -5.42 -6.68
CA HIS A 199 -5.01 -5.60 -6.69
C HIS A 199 -4.62 -7.08 -6.63
N VAL A 200 -4.25 -7.64 -7.79
CA VAL A 200 -3.95 -9.07 -7.97
C VAL A 200 -2.93 -9.60 -6.96
N LEU A 201 -1.82 -8.89 -6.70
CA LEU A 201 -0.79 -9.38 -5.78
C LEU A 201 -1.25 -9.38 -4.32
N THR A 202 -1.84 -8.28 -3.82
CA THR A 202 -2.35 -8.21 -2.45
C THR A 202 -3.47 -9.23 -2.19
N GLY A 203 -4.47 -9.29 -3.07
CA GLY A 203 -5.58 -10.24 -2.93
C GLY A 203 -5.15 -11.69 -3.19
N GLY A 204 -4.36 -11.92 -4.24
CA GLY A 204 -3.90 -13.26 -4.61
C GLY A 204 -3.01 -13.90 -3.55
N TRP A 205 -2.05 -13.16 -2.99
CA TRP A 205 -1.26 -13.66 -1.86
C TRP A 205 -2.11 -13.89 -0.61
N ALA A 206 -3.14 -13.07 -0.38
CA ALA A 206 -4.08 -13.29 0.71
C ALA A 206 -4.94 -14.56 0.51
N VAL A 207 -5.30 -14.94 -0.73
CA VAL A 207 -5.93 -16.24 -1.04
C VAL A 207 -5.01 -17.39 -0.65
N VAL A 208 -3.73 -17.31 -1.01
CA VAL A 208 -2.73 -18.33 -0.65
C VAL A 208 -2.58 -18.44 0.87
N ALA A 209 -2.46 -17.31 1.59
CA ALA A 209 -2.39 -17.30 3.05
C ALA A 209 -3.66 -17.85 3.73
N ALA A 210 -4.85 -17.58 3.17
CA ALA A 210 -6.10 -18.16 3.63
C ALA A 210 -6.16 -19.69 3.36
N ALA A 211 -5.59 -20.16 2.25
CA ALA A 211 -5.48 -21.59 1.97
C ALA A 211 -4.54 -22.30 2.96
N VAL A 212 -3.40 -21.69 3.30
CA VAL A 212 -2.52 -22.16 4.38
C VAL A 212 -3.27 -22.20 5.71
N THR A 213 -4.08 -21.18 6.01
CA THR A 213 -4.92 -21.17 7.22
C THR A 213 -5.90 -22.34 7.25
N TRP A 214 -6.57 -22.62 6.13
CA TRP A 214 -7.47 -23.77 6.02
C TRP A 214 -6.71 -25.09 6.26
N LEU A 215 -5.53 -25.26 5.66
CA LEU A 215 -4.70 -26.46 5.84
C LEU A 215 -4.29 -26.65 7.31
N LEU A 216 -3.85 -25.59 7.97
CA LEU A 216 -3.31 -25.66 9.35
C LEU A 216 -4.39 -25.72 10.43
N CYS A 217 -5.54 -25.09 10.22
CA CYS A 217 -6.54 -24.90 11.28
C CYS A 217 -7.89 -25.59 11.01
N GLU A 218 -8.20 -25.94 9.75
CA GLU A 218 -9.53 -26.42 9.34
C GLU A 218 -9.51 -27.88 8.85
N ARG A 219 -8.45 -28.31 8.15
CA ARG A 219 -8.36 -29.65 7.53
C ARG A 219 -8.66 -30.81 8.48
N HIS A 220 -8.20 -30.70 9.73
CA HIS A 220 -8.29 -31.74 10.75
C HIS A 220 -9.43 -31.52 11.76
N GLN A 221 -10.31 -30.52 11.53
CA GLN A 221 -11.48 -30.30 12.38
C GLN A 221 -12.55 -31.37 12.12
N HIS A 222 -13.25 -31.80 13.18
CA HIS A 222 -14.33 -32.79 13.05
C HIS A 222 -15.50 -32.23 12.21
N ASP A 223 -15.86 -30.97 12.41
CA ASP A 223 -16.92 -30.25 11.69
C ASP A 223 -16.37 -29.39 10.53
N ARG A 224 -15.30 -29.89 9.86
CA ARG A 224 -14.56 -29.16 8.83
C ARG A 224 -15.45 -28.49 7.78
N LYS A 225 -15.12 -27.25 7.43
CA LYS A 225 -15.71 -26.55 6.30
C LYS A 225 -14.97 -26.94 5.01
N PRO A 226 -15.69 -27.25 3.91
CA PRO A 226 -15.06 -27.62 2.65
C PRO A 226 -14.21 -26.48 2.09
N PHE A 227 -13.08 -26.82 1.49
CA PHE A 227 -12.23 -25.85 0.80
C PHE A 227 -12.86 -25.41 -0.53
N PHE A 228 -13.18 -26.38 -1.38
CA PHE A 228 -13.83 -26.17 -2.67
C PHE A 228 -15.32 -25.94 -2.48
N THR A 229 -15.75 -24.70 -2.71
CA THR A 229 -17.14 -24.26 -2.58
C THR A 229 -17.50 -23.41 -3.79
N PRO A 230 -18.79 -23.30 -4.17
CA PRO A 230 -19.21 -22.38 -5.24
C PRO A 230 -18.73 -20.94 -5.02
N ALA A 231 -18.61 -20.52 -3.75
CA ALA A 231 -18.10 -19.21 -3.39
C ALA A 231 -16.60 -19.02 -3.70
N LEU A 232 -15.78 -20.08 -3.66
CA LEU A 232 -14.39 -20.04 -4.13
C LEU A 232 -14.33 -19.72 -5.62
N PHE A 233 -15.16 -20.40 -6.42
CA PHE A 233 -15.23 -20.17 -7.86
C PHE A 233 -15.84 -18.81 -8.19
N ALA A 234 -16.87 -18.36 -7.47
CA ALA A 234 -17.43 -17.02 -7.61
C ALA A 234 -16.41 -15.93 -7.26
N GLY A 235 -15.66 -16.10 -6.18
CA GLY A 235 -14.54 -15.22 -5.83
C GLY A 235 -13.45 -15.22 -6.90
N GLY A 236 -13.11 -16.39 -7.45
CA GLY A 236 -12.20 -16.52 -8.59
C GLY A 236 -12.70 -15.79 -9.83
N ALA A 237 -13.98 -15.90 -10.16
CA ALA A 237 -14.59 -15.18 -11.28
C ALA A 237 -14.53 -13.66 -11.09
N ILE A 238 -14.77 -13.15 -9.87
CA ILE A 238 -14.60 -11.73 -9.55
C ILE A 238 -13.13 -11.30 -9.72
N ALA A 239 -12.17 -12.13 -9.26
CA ALA A 239 -10.75 -11.83 -9.38
C ALA A 239 -10.29 -11.68 -10.85
N LEU A 240 -10.98 -12.30 -11.81
CA LEU A 240 -10.69 -12.14 -13.24
C LEU A 240 -10.77 -10.69 -13.72
N LEU A 241 -11.57 -9.83 -13.06
CA LEU A 241 -11.62 -8.39 -13.37
C LEU A 241 -10.26 -7.68 -13.19
N GLY A 242 -9.42 -8.20 -12.28
CA GLY A 242 -8.04 -7.72 -12.10
C GLY A 242 -7.00 -8.58 -12.83
N VAL A 243 -7.18 -9.90 -12.84
CA VAL A 243 -6.21 -10.85 -13.42
C VAL A 243 -6.18 -10.79 -14.94
N VAL A 244 -7.33 -10.78 -15.61
CA VAL A 244 -7.40 -10.81 -17.08
C VAL A 244 -6.73 -9.61 -17.72
N PRO A 245 -7.01 -8.35 -17.30
CA PRO A 245 -6.29 -7.19 -17.85
C PRO A 245 -4.79 -7.30 -17.65
N ALA A 246 -4.33 -7.69 -16.46
CA ALA A 246 -2.89 -7.84 -16.18
C ALA A 246 -2.22 -8.90 -17.06
N LEU A 247 -2.88 -10.05 -17.28
CA LEU A 247 -2.36 -11.09 -18.18
C LEU A 247 -2.35 -10.64 -19.64
N TRP A 248 -3.43 -9.98 -20.09
CA TRP A 248 -3.55 -9.47 -21.46
C TRP A 248 -2.38 -8.56 -21.84
N LEU A 249 -1.92 -7.69 -20.94
CA LEU A 249 -0.78 -6.79 -21.18
C LEU A 249 0.55 -7.52 -21.42
N THR A 250 0.61 -8.81 -21.06
CA THR A 250 1.78 -9.67 -21.27
C THR A 250 1.58 -10.67 -22.41
N MET A 251 0.37 -10.78 -22.95
CA MET A 251 0.05 -11.65 -24.09
C MET A 251 0.55 -11.00 -25.39
N GLY A 252 1.20 -11.79 -26.24
CA GLY A 252 1.64 -11.36 -27.58
C GLY A 252 3.11 -10.97 -27.71
N GLY A 253 3.90 -10.97 -26.62
CA GLY A 253 5.36 -10.80 -26.68
C GLY A 253 6.10 -12.13 -26.84
N THR A 254 7.32 -12.10 -27.41
CA THR A 254 8.17 -13.30 -27.48
C THR A 254 8.69 -13.71 -26.08
N PRO A 255 9.13 -14.96 -25.87
CA PRO A 255 9.76 -15.37 -24.62
C PRO A 255 10.93 -14.49 -24.19
N GLU A 256 11.74 -14.02 -25.15
CA GLU A 256 12.90 -13.15 -24.93
C GLU A 256 12.47 -11.75 -24.48
N GLU A 257 11.42 -11.19 -25.10
CA GLU A 257 10.83 -9.91 -24.68
C GLU A 257 10.27 -10.00 -23.26
N SER A 258 9.59 -11.10 -22.93
CA SER A 258 9.07 -11.34 -21.58
C SER A 258 10.18 -11.43 -20.53
N VAL A 259 11.29 -12.10 -20.83
CA VAL A 259 12.49 -12.14 -19.98
C VAL A 259 13.06 -10.74 -19.79
N ARG A 260 13.24 -9.99 -20.88
CA ARG A 260 13.83 -8.66 -20.85
C ARG A 260 12.96 -7.67 -20.07
N ALA A 261 11.65 -7.70 -20.26
CA ALA A 261 10.68 -6.94 -19.47
C ALA A 261 10.80 -7.25 -17.98
N ALA A 262 10.89 -8.55 -17.61
CA ALA A 262 11.07 -8.96 -16.23
C ALA A 262 12.40 -8.44 -15.63
N ARG A 263 13.51 -8.47 -16.39
CA ARG A 263 14.79 -7.90 -15.93
C ARG A 263 14.72 -6.39 -15.73
N ILE A 264 14.12 -5.67 -16.67
CA ILE A 264 13.93 -4.20 -16.57
C ILE A 264 13.12 -3.87 -15.31
N TYR A 265 12.01 -4.56 -15.10
CA TYR A 265 11.15 -4.30 -13.95
C TYR A 265 11.84 -4.65 -12.62
N THR A 266 12.37 -5.88 -12.52
CA THR A 266 12.88 -6.44 -11.26
C THR A 266 14.25 -5.89 -10.88
N TYR A 267 15.19 -5.81 -11.82
CA TYR A 267 16.58 -5.46 -11.50
C TYR A 267 16.92 -3.99 -11.75
N PHE A 268 16.27 -3.35 -12.71
CA PHE A 268 16.53 -1.94 -13.00
C PHE A 268 15.59 -1.01 -12.25
N ARG A 269 14.27 -1.24 -12.32
CA ARG A 269 13.30 -0.30 -11.74
C ARG A 269 13.06 -0.48 -10.25
N LEU A 270 12.81 -1.70 -9.79
CA LEU A 270 12.37 -2.00 -8.41
C LEU A 270 13.25 -2.99 -7.62
N PRO A 271 14.59 -3.01 -7.77
CA PRO A 271 15.41 -3.95 -7.01
C PRO A 271 15.28 -3.72 -5.49
N HIS A 272 15.07 -2.49 -5.05
CA HIS A 272 14.87 -2.11 -3.65
C HIS A 272 13.54 -2.61 -3.03
N HIS A 273 12.61 -3.15 -3.82
CA HIS A 273 11.37 -3.77 -3.33
C HIS A 273 11.27 -5.28 -3.65
N LEU A 274 12.03 -5.76 -4.63
CA LEU A 274 11.85 -7.11 -5.19
C LEU A 274 13.07 -8.02 -5.01
N LEU A 275 14.27 -7.46 -4.92
CA LEU A 275 15.50 -8.23 -4.86
C LEU A 275 16.11 -8.17 -3.44
N PRO A 276 16.08 -9.28 -2.68
CA PRO A 276 16.59 -9.32 -1.30
C PRO A 276 18.01 -8.77 -1.14
N ALA A 277 18.90 -9.07 -2.07
CA ALA A 277 20.29 -8.59 -2.04
C ALA A 277 20.43 -7.04 -2.09
N ASN A 278 19.39 -6.34 -2.53
CA ASN A 278 19.34 -4.88 -2.59
C ASN A 278 18.57 -4.24 -1.42
N PHE A 279 18.06 -5.04 -0.49
CA PHE A 279 17.40 -4.49 0.71
C PHE A 279 18.47 -4.02 1.70
N PRO A 280 18.32 -2.81 2.28
CA PRO A 280 19.17 -2.37 3.35
C PRO A 280 19.16 -3.36 4.53
N PHE A 281 20.32 -3.66 5.11
CA PHE A 281 20.43 -4.65 6.21
C PHE A 281 19.49 -4.34 7.39
N HIS A 282 19.33 -3.05 7.73
CA HIS A 282 18.45 -2.62 8.81
C HIS A 282 16.96 -2.95 8.56
N TRP A 283 16.53 -3.22 7.32
CA TRP A 283 15.17 -3.68 7.01
C TRP A 283 14.93 -5.12 7.47
N TYR A 284 15.94 -5.99 7.33
CA TYR A 284 15.90 -7.34 7.90
C TYR A 284 15.86 -7.30 9.41
N LEU A 285 16.69 -6.45 10.02
CA LEU A 285 16.75 -6.33 11.48
C LEU A 285 15.41 -5.86 12.06
N ARG A 286 14.84 -4.76 11.55
CA ARG A 286 13.58 -4.23 12.08
C ARG A 286 12.40 -5.19 11.87
N HIS A 287 12.33 -5.87 10.73
CA HIS A 287 11.28 -6.88 10.48
C HIS A 287 11.46 -8.11 11.36
N GLY A 288 12.70 -8.59 11.52
CA GLY A 288 13.05 -9.70 12.40
C GLY A 288 12.70 -9.41 13.86
N VAL A 289 13.00 -8.20 14.36
CA VAL A 289 12.63 -7.76 15.71
C VAL A 289 11.11 -7.70 15.88
N LEU A 290 10.39 -7.14 14.90
CA LEU A 290 8.93 -7.11 14.92
C LEU A 290 8.34 -8.53 14.99
N LEU A 291 8.82 -9.44 14.15
CA LEU A 291 8.38 -10.83 14.13
C LEU A 291 8.71 -11.56 15.44
N ALA A 292 9.92 -11.42 15.96
CA ALA A 292 10.33 -12.02 17.24
C ALA A 292 9.46 -11.52 18.40
N THR A 293 9.14 -10.22 18.41
CA THR A 293 8.27 -9.62 19.42
C THR A 293 6.83 -10.12 19.27
N ALA A 294 6.31 -10.23 18.05
CA ALA A 294 4.99 -10.80 17.79
C ALA A 294 4.91 -12.26 18.27
N LEU A 295 5.94 -13.07 18.00
CA LEU A 295 6.03 -14.46 18.48
C LEU A 295 6.07 -14.54 20.00
N LEU A 296 6.83 -13.66 20.66
CA LEU A 296 6.86 -13.56 22.12
C LEU A 296 5.48 -13.22 22.69
N LEU A 297 4.79 -12.21 22.14
CA LEU A 297 3.43 -11.85 22.55
C LEU A 297 2.42 -12.99 22.28
N ALA A 298 2.57 -13.72 21.17
CA ALA A 298 1.75 -14.89 20.87
C ALA A 298 1.96 -16.00 21.92
N TRP A 299 3.22 -16.25 22.32
CA TRP A 299 3.56 -17.21 23.35
C TRP A 299 3.02 -16.82 24.72
N ILE A 300 3.15 -15.55 25.11
CA ILE A 300 2.61 -15.00 26.36
C ILE A 300 1.08 -15.18 26.41
N THR A 301 0.40 -14.90 25.30
CA THR A 301 -1.07 -14.93 25.24
C THR A 301 -1.67 -16.30 24.89
N ARG A 302 -0.84 -17.34 24.73
CA ARG A 302 -1.27 -18.66 24.20
C ARG A 302 -2.33 -19.38 25.04
N HIS A 303 -2.34 -19.12 26.35
CA HIS A 303 -3.25 -19.76 27.31
C HIS A 303 -4.55 -19.00 27.53
N GLN A 304 -4.74 -17.86 26.87
CA GLN A 304 -5.98 -17.10 26.97
C GLN A 304 -7.11 -17.73 26.14
N GLY A 305 -8.36 -17.39 26.51
CA GLY A 305 -9.57 -17.85 25.84
C GLY A 305 -9.64 -17.54 24.33
N HIS A 306 -10.55 -18.23 23.65
CA HIS A 306 -10.77 -18.15 22.20
C HIS A 306 -9.54 -18.47 21.34
N ARG A 307 -8.66 -19.36 21.83
CA ARG A 307 -7.40 -19.75 21.17
C ARG A 307 -7.55 -20.08 19.68
N GLU A 308 -8.63 -20.77 19.29
CA GLU A 308 -8.86 -21.12 17.89
C GLU A 308 -8.97 -19.91 16.94
N ARG A 309 -9.63 -18.83 17.39
CA ARG A 309 -9.77 -17.60 16.60
C ARG A 309 -8.41 -16.96 16.34
N TRP A 310 -7.58 -16.89 17.38
CA TRP A 310 -6.22 -16.36 17.32
C TRP A 310 -5.28 -17.25 16.51
N ASN A 311 -5.44 -18.58 16.61
CA ASN A 311 -4.67 -19.53 15.80
C ASN A 311 -4.91 -19.33 14.30
N ARG A 312 -6.14 -19.01 13.88
CA ARG A 312 -6.43 -18.74 12.45
C ARG A 312 -5.74 -17.49 11.93
N VAL A 313 -5.71 -16.41 12.72
CA VAL A 313 -4.94 -15.21 12.36
C VAL A 313 -3.45 -15.53 12.32
N GLY A 314 -2.95 -16.26 13.32
CA GLY A 314 -1.56 -16.72 13.36
C GLY A 314 -1.19 -17.59 12.14
N ALA A 315 -2.05 -18.51 11.74
CA ALA A 315 -1.85 -19.37 10.56
C ALA A 315 -1.89 -18.58 9.24
N PHE A 316 -2.73 -17.54 9.15
CA PHE A 316 -2.71 -16.61 8.01
C PHE A 316 -1.37 -15.85 7.95
N THR A 317 -0.90 -15.36 9.10
CA THR A 317 0.44 -14.75 9.22
C THR A 317 1.55 -15.72 8.85
N THR A 318 1.46 -16.99 9.27
CA THR A 318 2.42 -18.04 8.85
C THR A 318 2.42 -18.22 7.33
N GLY A 319 1.25 -18.19 6.69
CA GLY A 319 1.15 -18.21 5.22
C GLY A 319 1.86 -17.01 4.58
N ALA A 320 1.66 -15.80 5.10
CA ALA A 320 2.33 -14.60 4.62
C ALA A 320 3.87 -14.66 4.78
N ILE A 321 4.35 -15.16 5.93
CA ILE A 321 5.78 -15.36 6.19
C ILE A 321 6.36 -16.43 5.25
N ALA A 322 5.65 -17.53 5.01
CA ALA A 322 6.09 -18.58 4.09
C ALA A 322 6.25 -18.05 2.66
N ILE A 323 5.32 -17.20 2.19
CA ILE A 323 5.43 -16.51 0.89
C ILE A 323 6.69 -15.64 0.86
N ALA A 324 6.92 -14.81 1.89
CA ALA A 324 8.13 -13.97 1.97
C ALA A 324 9.42 -14.81 2.00
N PHE A 325 9.43 -15.93 2.73
CA PHE A 325 10.57 -16.84 2.77
C PHE A 325 10.89 -17.44 1.40
N ILE A 326 9.87 -17.84 0.62
CA ILE A 326 10.05 -18.26 -0.78
C ILE A 326 10.69 -17.13 -1.58
N GLY A 327 10.25 -15.88 -1.39
CA GLY A 327 10.87 -14.69 -1.99
C GLY A 327 12.37 -14.57 -1.68
N LEU A 328 12.79 -14.83 -0.43
CA LEU A 328 14.21 -14.85 -0.06
C LEU A 328 14.99 -15.92 -0.82
N MET A 329 14.43 -17.13 -0.90
CA MET A 329 15.06 -18.25 -1.63
C MET A 329 15.17 -17.96 -3.14
N LEU A 330 14.13 -17.34 -3.73
CA LEU A 330 14.17 -16.89 -5.11
C LEU A 330 15.21 -15.80 -5.36
N GLY A 331 15.53 -14.99 -4.33
CA GLY A 331 16.62 -14.01 -4.37
C GLY A 331 17.99 -14.65 -4.62
N LEU A 332 18.22 -15.85 -4.07
CA LEU A 332 19.47 -16.60 -4.26
C LEU A 332 19.67 -17.07 -5.71
N LEU A 333 18.57 -17.21 -6.48
CA LEU A 333 18.64 -17.61 -7.88
C LEU A 333 19.21 -16.51 -8.79
N LYS A 334 19.37 -15.26 -8.35
CA LYS A 334 19.88 -14.17 -9.19
C LYS A 334 21.23 -14.52 -9.83
N ASP A 335 22.13 -15.14 -9.08
CA ASP A 335 23.50 -15.41 -9.53
C ASP A 335 23.60 -16.69 -10.40
N TYR A 336 22.64 -17.61 -10.27
CA TYR A 336 22.64 -18.90 -10.99
C TYR A 336 21.67 -18.94 -12.19
N ALA A 337 20.50 -18.31 -12.04
CA ALA A 337 19.41 -18.30 -13.02
C ALA A 337 18.73 -16.91 -13.06
N PRO A 338 19.44 -15.85 -13.50
CA PRO A 338 18.99 -14.47 -13.40
C PRO A 338 17.65 -14.21 -14.11
N ASP A 339 17.35 -14.94 -15.19
CA ASP A 339 16.08 -14.83 -15.93
C ASP A 339 14.90 -15.37 -15.17
N LEU A 340 15.08 -16.54 -14.54
CA LEU A 340 14.06 -17.15 -13.72
C LEU A 340 13.79 -16.31 -12.47
N ALA A 341 14.87 -15.86 -11.81
CA ALA A 341 14.78 -14.97 -10.67
C ALA A 341 14.02 -13.67 -11.02
N ALA A 342 14.33 -13.03 -12.15
CA ALA A 342 13.64 -11.81 -12.60
C ALA A 342 12.14 -12.04 -12.83
N LYS A 343 11.79 -13.16 -13.49
CA LYS A 343 10.40 -13.55 -13.79
C LYS A 343 9.58 -13.84 -12.54
N LEU A 344 10.19 -14.43 -11.52
CA LEU A 344 9.49 -14.82 -10.29
C LEU A 344 9.45 -13.69 -9.28
N LEU A 345 10.54 -12.96 -9.05
CA LEU A 345 10.62 -11.91 -8.03
C LEU A 345 9.70 -10.71 -8.33
N ARG A 346 9.28 -10.51 -9.60
CA ARG A 346 8.35 -9.43 -10.00
C ARG A 346 6.98 -9.47 -9.29
N TYR A 347 6.63 -10.58 -8.64
CA TYR A 347 5.36 -10.78 -7.96
C TYR A 347 5.32 -10.33 -6.47
N TYR A 348 6.28 -9.50 -6.02
CA TYR A 348 6.26 -8.84 -4.70
C TYR A 348 6.04 -9.80 -3.52
N TRP A 349 6.93 -10.78 -3.36
CA TRP A 349 6.83 -11.84 -2.35
C TRP A 349 6.80 -11.35 -0.88
N PHE A 350 7.27 -10.13 -0.61
CA PHE A 350 7.40 -9.59 0.75
C PHE A 350 6.20 -8.74 1.19
N ARG A 351 5.39 -8.25 0.22
CA ARG A 351 4.31 -7.27 0.43
C ARG A 351 3.32 -7.69 1.52
N LEU A 352 2.85 -8.94 1.45
CA LEU A 352 1.84 -9.41 2.40
C LEU A 352 2.42 -9.57 3.81
N SER A 353 3.68 -10.00 3.94
CA SER A 353 4.33 -10.16 5.24
C SER A 353 4.48 -8.83 5.97
N ASP A 354 4.90 -7.78 5.27
CA ASP A 354 5.03 -6.43 5.83
C ASP A 354 3.73 -5.94 6.48
N ALA A 355 2.60 -6.19 5.81
CA ALA A 355 1.28 -5.81 6.28
C ALA A 355 0.77 -6.68 7.45
N VAL A 356 0.89 -8.00 7.29
CA VAL A 356 0.19 -8.98 8.15
C VAL A 356 0.96 -9.26 9.43
N VAL A 357 2.29 -9.30 9.40
CA VAL A 357 3.11 -9.47 10.62
C VAL A 357 2.90 -8.28 11.55
N ALA A 358 2.89 -7.06 10.99
CA ALA A 358 2.55 -5.84 11.70
C ALA A 358 1.14 -5.91 12.31
N LEU A 359 0.12 -6.31 11.53
CA LEU A 359 -1.25 -6.45 12.03
C LEU A 359 -1.34 -7.46 13.18
N TRP A 360 -0.66 -8.60 13.04
CA TRP A 360 -0.65 -9.65 14.05
C TRP A 360 0.00 -9.19 15.35
N PHE A 361 1.14 -8.50 15.26
CA PHE A 361 1.76 -7.81 16.39
C PHE A 361 0.78 -6.86 17.08
N SER A 362 0.10 -5.99 16.33
CA SER A 362 -0.83 -5.00 16.88
C SER A 362 -2.02 -5.63 17.61
N LEU A 363 -2.60 -6.68 17.02
CA LEU A 363 -3.68 -7.44 17.65
C LEU A 363 -3.20 -8.12 18.95
N LEU A 364 -2.01 -8.70 18.95
CA LEU A 364 -1.44 -9.35 20.14
C LEU A 364 -1.05 -8.36 21.24
N ALA A 365 -0.50 -7.20 20.89
CA ALA A 365 -0.21 -6.13 21.85
C ALA A 365 -1.49 -5.66 22.55
N MET A 366 -2.55 -5.43 21.79
CA MET A 366 -3.86 -5.09 22.34
C MET A 366 -4.50 -6.24 23.13
N ARG A 367 -4.30 -7.50 22.70
CA ARG A 367 -4.72 -8.67 23.47
C ARG A 367 -4.06 -8.71 24.85
N CYS A 368 -2.77 -8.38 24.95
CA CYS A 368 -2.07 -8.29 26.24
C CYS A 368 -2.67 -7.22 27.15
N LEU A 369 -3.01 -6.06 26.59
CA LEU A 369 -3.58 -4.93 27.34
C LEU A 369 -5.01 -5.19 27.83
N CYS A 370 -5.86 -5.75 26.96
CA CYS A 370 -7.30 -5.90 27.17
C CYS A 370 -7.72 -7.16 27.94
N GLN A 371 -6.79 -7.87 28.62
CA GLN A 371 -7.13 -9.11 29.32
C GLN A 371 -8.15 -8.90 30.45
N PRO A 372 -9.17 -9.78 30.56
CA PRO A 372 -10.19 -9.69 31.60
C PRO A 372 -9.70 -10.08 33.01
N LYS A 373 -8.72 -10.99 33.12
CA LYS A 373 -8.04 -11.35 34.38
C LYS A 373 -6.57 -10.95 34.31
N PRO A 374 -6.23 -9.70 34.60
CA PRO A 374 -4.88 -9.22 34.41
C PRO A 374 -3.93 -9.78 35.47
N VAL A 375 -2.99 -10.60 35.04
CA VAL A 375 -1.74 -10.70 35.80
C VAL A 375 -0.94 -9.44 35.45
N PRO A 376 -0.51 -8.61 36.42
CA PRO A 376 0.21 -7.36 36.17
C PRO A 376 1.39 -7.52 35.20
N LEU A 377 2.06 -8.68 35.26
CA LEU A 377 3.18 -9.09 34.40
C LEU A 377 2.89 -9.01 32.90
N TRP A 378 1.63 -9.17 32.46
CA TRP A 378 1.28 -9.23 31.04
C TRP A 378 0.65 -7.94 30.51
N ARG A 379 0.11 -7.08 31.38
CA ARG A 379 -0.42 -5.78 30.98
C ARG A 379 0.69 -4.77 30.70
N THR A 380 1.78 -4.82 31.46
CA THR A 380 2.91 -3.89 31.31
C THR A 380 3.56 -3.97 29.92
N PRO A 381 3.89 -5.14 29.33
CA PRO A 381 4.41 -5.20 27.96
C PRO A 381 3.45 -4.63 26.92
N GLY A 382 2.14 -4.91 27.04
CA GLY A 382 1.12 -4.39 26.13
C GLY A 382 1.02 -2.87 26.21
N LEU A 383 0.98 -2.30 27.42
CA LEU A 383 0.94 -0.85 27.62
C LEU A 383 2.19 -0.18 27.03
N TRP A 384 3.38 -0.70 27.33
CA TRP A 384 4.64 -0.17 26.78
C TRP A 384 4.66 -0.22 25.25
N ALA A 385 4.24 -1.35 24.66
CA ALA A 385 4.18 -1.48 23.20
C ALA A 385 3.25 -0.44 22.56
N ILE A 386 2.05 -0.24 23.11
CA ILE A 386 1.10 0.75 22.59
C ILE A 386 1.61 2.17 22.81
N THR A 387 2.21 2.49 23.96
CA THR A 387 2.79 3.81 24.23
C THR A 387 3.92 4.13 23.25
N VAL A 388 4.84 3.20 23.02
CA VAL A 388 5.93 3.38 22.04
C VAL A 388 5.34 3.60 20.64
N CYS A 389 4.37 2.79 20.24
CA CYS A 389 3.70 2.97 18.95
C CYS A 389 3.01 4.34 18.83
N ALA A 390 2.35 4.81 19.90
CA ALA A 390 1.71 6.12 19.91
C ALA A 390 2.72 7.26 19.78
N VAL A 391 3.88 7.17 20.45
CA VAL A 391 4.97 8.14 20.30
C VAL A 391 5.51 8.14 18.88
N LEU A 392 5.75 6.96 18.29
CA LEU A 392 6.24 6.83 16.91
C LEU A 392 5.25 7.41 15.89
N VAL A 393 3.96 7.08 15.99
CA VAL A 393 2.92 7.64 15.12
C VAL A 393 2.82 9.15 15.29
N SER A 394 2.88 9.66 16.53
CA SER A 394 2.83 11.09 16.79
C SER A 394 4.04 11.81 16.19
N TYR A 395 5.23 11.22 16.31
CA TYR A 395 6.46 11.74 15.69
C TYR A 395 6.39 11.76 14.16
N SER A 396 5.95 10.66 13.53
CA SER A 396 5.73 10.61 12.08
C SER A 396 4.72 11.66 11.62
N SER A 397 3.59 11.78 12.32
CA SER A 397 2.52 12.72 11.99
C SER A 397 3.01 14.16 12.13
N TRP A 398 3.74 14.47 13.21
CA TRP A 398 4.35 15.78 13.42
C TRP A 398 5.32 16.15 12.30
N LYS A 399 6.24 15.24 11.92
CA LYS A 399 7.21 15.48 10.85
C LYS A 399 6.52 15.77 9.52
N ARG A 400 5.45 15.04 9.21
CA ARG A 400 4.65 15.21 7.99
C ARG A 400 3.91 16.55 7.96
N ILE A 401 3.24 16.90 9.06
CA ILE A 401 2.52 18.18 9.21
C ILE A 401 3.49 19.36 9.09
N GLN A 402 4.66 19.28 9.73
CA GLN A 402 5.69 20.31 9.66
C GLN A 402 6.25 20.49 8.24
N LEU A 403 6.44 19.39 7.51
CA LEU A 403 6.93 19.46 6.15
C LEU A 403 5.94 20.16 5.22
N ALA A 404 4.64 19.86 5.34
CA ALA A 404 3.54 20.48 4.57
C ALA A 404 3.72 20.47 3.04
N VAL A 405 4.51 19.54 2.51
CA VAL A 405 4.73 19.32 1.06
C VAL A 405 4.15 17.96 0.69
N PRO A 406 3.48 17.83 -0.48
CA PRO A 406 3.04 16.53 -0.97
C PRO A 406 4.19 15.52 -1.01
N PRO A 407 4.03 14.28 -0.51
CA PRO A 407 5.13 13.32 -0.45
C PRO A 407 5.75 13.01 -1.83
N SER A 408 4.97 13.14 -2.90
CA SER A 408 5.46 12.94 -4.28
C SER A 408 6.45 14.00 -4.76
N THR A 409 6.50 15.17 -4.12
CA THR A 409 7.39 16.30 -4.43
C THR A 409 8.42 16.57 -3.33
N SER A 410 8.45 15.73 -2.29
CA SER A 410 9.43 15.87 -1.20
C SER A 410 10.85 15.64 -1.70
N ASN A 411 11.81 16.37 -1.12
CA ASN A 411 13.23 16.25 -1.42
C ASN A 411 13.76 14.80 -1.25
N ALA A 412 13.22 14.08 -0.26
CA ALA A 412 13.51 12.66 -0.04
C ALA A 412 13.19 11.79 -1.27
N VAL A 413 12.07 12.06 -1.94
CA VAL A 413 11.65 11.32 -3.15
C VAL A 413 12.39 11.82 -4.39
N LEU A 414 12.68 13.11 -4.46
CA LEU A 414 13.48 13.70 -5.53
C LEU A 414 14.97 13.31 -5.45
N GLY A 415 15.43 12.86 -4.28
CA GLY A 415 16.82 12.45 -4.04
C GLY A 415 17.79 13.63 -3.99
N TRP A 416 17.31 14.79 -3.56
CA TRP A 416 18.08 16.04 -3.52
C TRP A 416 17.84 16.76 -2.20
N ASP A 417 18.91 17.15 -1.50
CA ASP A 417 18.84 17.95 -0.27
C ASP A 417 17.78 17.44 0.74
N VAL A 418 17.90 16.15 1.08
CA VAL A 418 16.89 15.39 1.85
C VAL A 418 16.66 15.98 3.24
N ASP A 419 17.70 16.60 3.80
CA ASP A 419 17.71 17.19 5.14
C ASP A 419 17.42 18.70 5.13
N ALA A 420 17.02 19.26 3.99
CA ALA A 420 16.62 20.65 3.87
C ALA A 420 15.50 21.01 4.87
N ASP A 421 15.58 22.22 5.41
CA ASP A 421 14.55 22.75 6.30
C ASP A 421 13.17 22.76 5.62
N PRO A 422 12.08 22.55 6.37
CA PRO A 422 10.72 22.55 5.82
C PRO A 422 10.39 23.77 4.96
N ALA A 423 10.84 24.96 5.37
CA ALA A 423 10.62 26.20 4.62
C ALA A 423 11.25 26.16 3.20
N VAL A 424 12.45 25.60 3.08
CA VAL A 424 13.14 25.43 1.79
C VAL A 424 12.38 24.44 0.91
N GLN A 425 11.93 23.32 1.47
CA GLN A 425 11.16 22.32 0.71
C GLN A 425 9.79 22.87 0.26
N GLN A 426 9.15 23.68 1.09
CA GLN A 426 7.90 24.36 0.75
C GLN A 426 8.11 25.39 -0.37
N GLN A 427 9.19 26.17 -0.32
CA GLN A 427 9.54 27.11 -1.40
C GLN A 427 9.80 26.38 -2.72
N VAL A 428 10.62 25.31 -2.69
CA VAL A 428 10.89 24.46 -3.86
C VAL A 428 9.59 23.87 -4.43
N PHE A 429 8.66 23.47 -3.57
CA PHE A 429 7.36 22.99 -3.99
C PHE A 429 6.51 24.09 -4.63
N ASN A 430 6.47 25.30 -4.05
CA ASN A 430 5.78 26.44 -4.65
C ASN A 430 6.37 26.78 -6.03
N ASP A 431 7.70 26.79 -6.15
CA ASP A 431 8.39 26.99 -7.42
C ASP A 431 8.00 25.92 -8.45
N TRP A 432 7.89 24.66 -8.02
CA TRP A 432 7.42 23.56 -8.87
C TRP A 432 5.97 23.75 -9.35
N GLN A 433 5.09 24.20 -8.47
CA GLN A 433 3.71 24.51 -8.84
C GLN A 433 3.64 25.68 -9.81
N ASN A 434 4.41 26.75 -9.57
CA ASN A 434 4.45 27.94 -10.41
C ASN A 434 4.90 27.61 -11.84
N VAL A 435 6.00 26.86 -11.99
CA VAL A 435 6.48 26.46 -13.34
C VAL A 435 5.47 25.55 -14.04
N CYS A 436 4.86 24.60 -13.33
CA CYS A 436 3.84 23.72 -13.92
C CYS A 436 2.58 24.49 -14.31
N HIS A 437 2.14 25.44 -13.50
CA HIS A 437 0.99 26.30 -13.78
C HIS A 437 1.26 27.17 -15.02
N TRP A 438 2.45 27.78 -15.09
CA TRP A 438 2.87 28.55 -16.26
C TRP A 438 2.82 27.66 -17.52
N ILE A 439 3.44 26.47 -17.48
CA ILE A 439 3.41 25.51 -18.60
C ILE A 439 1.98 25.21 -19.05
N ARG A 440 1.08 24.95 -18.09
CA ARG A 440 -0.32 24.63 -18.36
C ARG A 440 -1.05 25.75 -19.09
N LEU A 441 -0.76 27.01 -18.74
CA LEU A 441 -1.45 28.18 -19.29
C LEU A 441 -0.87 28.67 -20.61
N THR A 442 0.44 28.51 -20.83
CA THR A 442 1.14 29.17 -21.95
C THR A 442 1.48 28.25 -23.12
N THR A 443 1.41 26.93 -22.93
CA THR A 443 1.76 25.97 -24.00
C THR A 443 0.54 25.26 -24.56
N ALA A 444 0.64 24.72 -25.78
CA ALA A 444 -0.43 23.91 -26.37
C ALA A 444 -0.72 22.65 -25.53
N SER A 445 -1.97 22.21 -25.45
CA SER A 445 -2.41 21.09 -24.60
C SER A 445 -1.75 19.75 -24.94
N ASP A 446 -1.28 19.59 -26.17
CA ASP A 446 -0.61 18.41 -26.71
C ASP A 446 0.93 18.51 -26.64
N ALA A 447 1.48 19.60 -26.09
CA ALA A 447 2.91 19.80 -25.96
C ALA A 447 3.58 18.72 -25.09
N ILE A 448 4.80 18.33 -25.50
CA ILE A 448 5.63 17.32 -24.85
C ILE A 448 6.87 18.01 -24.27
N PHE A 449 7.26 17.62 -23.06
CA PHE A 449 8.39 18.18 -22.32
C PHE A 449 9.47 17.15 -22.00
N LEU A 450 10.72 17.63 -21.95
CA LEU A 450 11.79 16.99 -21.18
C LEU A 450 11.69 17.53 -19.75
N THR A 451 11.70 16.64 -18.76
CA THR A 451 11.47 16.98 -17.35
C THR A 451 12.67 16.56 -16.50
N PRO A 452 12.78 17.00 -15.24
CA PRO A 452 13.73 16.40 -14.32
C PRO A 452 13.33 14.96 -13.98
N ARG A 453 14.32 14.06 -13.90
CA ARG A 453 14.14 12.60 -13.78
C ARG A 453 13.06 12.13 -12.81
N HIS A 454 13.03 12.71 -11.61
CA HIS A 454 12.20 12.25 -10.49
C HIS A 454 10.93 13.08 -10.29
N GLN A 455 10.62 14.02 -11.21
CA GLN A 455 9.45 14.88 -11.10
C GLN A 455 8.16 14.20 -11.56
N GLN A 456 7.75 13.17 -10.83
CA GLN A 456 6.58 12.32 -11.13
C GLN A 456 5.22 13.05 -11.07
N SER A 457 5.16 14.25 -10.50
CA SER A 457 3.93 15.06 -10.41
C SER A 457 3.79 16.07 -11.57
N PHE A 458 4.67 16.03 -12.58
CA PHE A 458 4.61 16.95 -13.72
C PHE A 458 3.24 16.92 -14.42
N LYS A 459 2.79 15.74 -14.87
CA LYS A 459 1.47 15.56 -15.49
C LYS A 459 0.32 16.04 -14.61
N TRP A 460 0.45 15.88 -13.29
CA TRP A 460 -0.58 16.24 -12.32
C TRP A 460 -0.82 17.75 -12.30
N TYR A 461 0.24 18.55 -12.32
CA TYR A 461 0.16 20.00 -12.21
C TYR A 461 0.14 20.70 -13.57
N ALA A 462 1.03 20.29 -14.48
CA ALA A 462 1.19 20.92 -15.79
C ALA A 462 0.15 20.47 -16.81
N GLU A 463 -0.46 19.30 -16.61
CA GLU A 463 -1.37 18.68 -17.60
C GLU A 463 -0.78 18.63 -19.01
N ARG A 464 0.51 18.28 -19.10
CA ARG A 464 1.26 18.08 -20.34
C ARG A 464 1.95 16.72 -20.34
N ALA A 465 2.24 16.23 -21.54
CA ALA A 465 2.99 15.00 -21.71
C ALA A 465 4.48 15.22 -21.43
N GLU A 466 5.17 14.18 -20.96
CA GLU A 466 6.63 14.17 -20.87
C GLU A 466 7.21 12.98 -21.65
N VAL A 467 8.46 13.11 -22.10
CA VAL A 467 9.11 12.06 -22.90
C VAL A 467 9.24 10.77 -22.10
N VAL A 468 9.70 10.87 -20.85
CA VAL A 468 9.90 9.75 -19.92
C VAL A 468 10.14 10.23 -18.48
N ASN A 469 9.59 9.50 -17.51
CA ASN A 469 9.77 9.74 -16.07
C ASN A 469 10.27 8.47 -15.36
N TRP A 470 11.06 8.59 -14.29
CA TRP A 470 11.53 7.43 -13.53
C TRP A 470 10.41 6.65 -12.83
N LYS A 471 9.41 7.34 -12.28
CA LYS A 471 8.32 6.70 -11.55
C LYS A 471 7.35 5.98 -12.48
N ASP A 472 7.02 6.61 -13.60
CA ASP A 472 5.94 6.22 -14.48
C ASP A 472 6.34 5.12 -15.46
N VAL A 473 6.30 3.89 -14.96
CA VAL A 473 6.68 2.70 -15.70
C VAL A 473 5.45 2.02 -16.31
N PRO A 474 5.38 1.86 -17.64
CA PRO A 474 4.34 1.08 -18.30
C PRO A 474 4.29 -0.37 -17.82
N GLN A 475 3.11 -0.96 -17.88
CA GLN A 475 2.87 -2.33 -17.38
C GLN A 475 2.84 -3.38 -18.50
N ASP A 476 2.67 -2.97 -19.77
CA ASP A 476 2.81 -3.85 -20.92
C ASP A 476 4.26 -3.93 -21.40
N SER A 477 4.61 -5.09 -21.99
CA SER A 477 5.98 -5.39 -22.39
C SER A 477 6.52 -4.37 -23.40
N LYS A 478 5.76 -4.04 -24.46
CA LYS A 478 6.21 -3.16 -25.54
C LYS A 478 6.56 -1.77 -25.00
N SER A 479 5.63 -1.16 -24.28
CA SER A 479 5.81 0.19 -23.72
C SER A 479 6.89 0.21 -22.63
N LEU A 480 7.08 -0.88 -21.88
CA LEU A 480 8.17 -0.99 -20.89
C LEU A 480 9.56 -0.97 -21.55
N HIS A 481 9.72 -1.66 -22.68
CA HIS A 481 10.97 -1.62 -23.45
C HIS A 481 11.23 -0.22 -24.01
N GLU A 482 10.19 0.42 -24.54
CA GLU A 482 10.28 1.78 -25.03
C GLU A 482 10.63 2.76 -23.90
N TRP A 483 9.96 2.66 -22.75
CA TRP A 483 10.26 3.45 -21.55
C TRP A 483 11.73 3.29 -21.15
N TYR A 484 12.25 2.06 -21.12
CA TYR A 484 13.65 1.79 -20.78
C TYR A 484 14.62 2.42 -21.79
N ALA A 485 14.31 2.34 -23.09
CA ALA A 485 15.11 2.95 -24.15
C ALA A 485 15.11 4.48 -24.05
N ARG A 486 13.92 5.10 -23.93
CA ARG A 486 13.77 6.55 -23.73
C ARG A 486 14.53 7.01 -22.49
N PHE A 487 14.39 6.28 -21.37
CA PHE A 487 15.03 6.63 -20.11
C PHE A 487 16.56 6.67 -20.22
N ARG A 488 17.17 5.64 -20.82
CA ARG A 488 18.63 5.59 -21.01
C ARG A 488 19.15 6.59 -22.03
N GLU A 489 18.33 6.98 -23.00
CA GLU A 489 18.68 8.00 -23.99
C GLU A 489 18.63 9.41 -23.39
N ILE A 490 17.58 9.73 -22.62
CA ILE A 490 17.38 11.05 -22.01
C ILE A 490 18.26 11.26 -20.77
N TYR A 491 18.47 10.23 -19.95
CA TYR A 491 19.29 10.28 -18.73
C TYR A 491 20.49 9.32 -18.82
N PRO A 492 21.50 9.62 -19.67
CA PRO A 492 22.62 8.72 -19.88
C PRO A 492 23.53 8.61 -18.65
N ILE A 493 24.20 7.46 -18.51
CA ILE A 493 25.11 7.16 -17.38
C ILE A 493 26.23 8.21 -17.26
N ARG A 494 26.74 8.72 -18.40
CA ARG A 494 27.77 9.78 -18.41
C ARG A 494 27.35 11.09 -17.73
N LEU A 495 26.05 11.30 -17.53
CA LEU A 495 25.46 12.43 -16.80
C LEU A 495 24.85 11.99 -15.46
N SER A 496 25.42 10.93 -14.87
CA SER A 496 25.00 10.31 -13.60
C SER A 496 23.54 9.87 -13.57
N THR A 497 22.88 9.76 -14.73
CA THR A 497 21.44 9.50 -14.85
C THR A 497 20.56 10.53 -14.12
N ILE A 498 21.04 11.76 -13.90
CA ILE A 498 20.28 12.79 -13.17
C ILE A 498 19.84 13.92 -14.09
N ARG A 499 20.64 14.26 -15.11
CA ARG A 499 20.43 15.41 -15.98
C ARG A 499 20.14 14.99 -17.42
N VAL A 500 19.31 15.78 -18.08
CA VAL A 500 19.16 15.76 -19.54
C VAL A 500 20.37 16.44 -20.17
N THR A 501 20.82 15.97 -21.33
CA THR A 501 21.93 16.60 -22.06
C THR A 501 21.53 17.97 -22.60
N ILE A 502 22.45 18.93 -22.53
CA ILE A 502 22.30 20.27 -23.14
C ILE A 502 23.04 20.37 -24.49
N HIS A 503 23.51 19.24 -25.03
CA HIS A 503 24.23 19.20 -26.29
C HIS A 503 23.25 19.40 -27.45
N TYR A 504 23.42 20.48 -28.21
CA TYR A 504 22.50 20.92 -29.27
C TYR A 504 22.11 19.83 -30.28
N PRO A 505 23.06 19.08 -30.88
CA PRO A 505 22.71 17.98 -31.77
C PRO A 505 21.81 16.91 -31.13
N SER A 506 22.00 16.62 -29.84
CA SER A 506 21.16 15.66 -29.12
C SER A 506 19.75 16.21 -28.91
N LEU A 507 19.63 17.50 -28.59
CA LEU A 507 18.35 18.17 -28.40
C LEU A 507 17.56 18.26 -29.72
N LEU A 508 18.22 18.56 -30.84
CA LEU A 508 17.61 18.51 -32.18
C LEU A 508 17.07 17.11 -32.49
N LYS A 509 17.86 16.07 -32.20
CA LYS A 509 17.43 14.68 -32.36
C LYS A 509 16.23 14.35 -31.46
N TYR A 510 16.19 14.86 -30.23
CA TYR A 510 15.04 14.63 -29.34
C TYR A 510 13.78 15.33 -29.84
N ARG A 511 13.90 16.57 -30.32
CA ARG A 511 12.78 17.29 -30.94
C ARG A 511 12.22 16.53 -32.14
N GLU A 512 13.08 16.06 -33.04
CA GLU A 512 12.66 15.28 -34.22
C GLU A 512 12.01 13.94 -33.81
N LYS A 513 12.65 13.20 -32.88
CA LYS A 513 12.21 11.86 -32.49
C LYS A 513 10.97 11.83 -31.61
N TYR A 514 10.83 12.80 -30.71
CA TYR A 514 9.80 12.79 -29.66
C TYR A 514 8.81 13.94 -29.76
N GLY A 515 8.96 14.87 -30.72
CA GLY A 515 8.11 16.05 -30.84
C GLY A 515 8.21 17.02 -29.65
N VAL A 516 9.32 16.96 -28.90
CA VAL A 516 9.52 17.79 -27.71
C VAL A 516 10.03 19.18 -28.09
N ASN A 517 9.41 20.22 -27.50
CA ASN A 517 9.76 21.61 -27.76
C ASN A 517 10.42 22.30 -26.58
N TYR A 518 10.23 21.77 -25.36
CA TYR A 518 10.66 22.43 -24.14
C TYR A 518 11.37 21.45 -23.20
N ILE A 519 12.27 22.00 -22.40
CA ILE A 519 12.90 21.31 -21.29
C ILE A 519 12.67 22.11 -20.01
N VAL A 520 12.16 21.42 -18.99
CA VAL A 520 12.14 21.91 -17.60
C VAL A 520 13.41 21.44 -16.91
N VAL A 521 14.13 22.36 -16.29
CA VAL A 521 15.36 22.06 -15.55
C VAL A 521 15.25 22.50 -14.11
N ASP A 522 15.89 21.74 -13.22
CA ASP A 522 16.15 22.12 -11.84
C ASP A 522 17.48 22.90 -11.81
N ARG A 523 17.44 24.19 -11.48
CA ARG A 523 18.61 25.11 -11.49
C ARG A 523 19.63 24.73 -10.42
N ARG A 524 19.19 24.15 -9.30
CA ARG A 524 20.08 23.62 -8.24
C ARG A 524 20.96 22.48 -8.75
N ILE A 525 20.48 21.78 -9.77
CA ILE A 525 21.22 20.73 -10.45
C ILE A 525 21.98 21.34 -11.63
N THR A 526 21.29 21.93 -12.60
CA THR A 526 21.85 22.30 -13.91
C THR A 526 22.65 23.60 -13.93
N GLY A 527 22.57 24.41 -12.87
CA GLY A 527 23.12 25.77 -12.81
C GLY A 527 22.10 26.82 -13.24
N GLU A 528 22.43 28.10 -13.01
CA GLU A 528 21.51 29.23 -13.20
C GLU A 528 21.19 29.54 -14.67
N HIS A 529 22.18 29.33 -15.54
CA HIS A 529 22.07 29.71 -16.95
C HIS A 529 22.47 28.55 -17.85
N LEU A 530 21.60 28.23 -18.80
CA LEU A 530 21.91 27.36 -19.91
C LEU A 530 22.06 28.20 -21.18
N PRO A 531 22.94 27.81 -22.12
CA PRO A 531 23.08 28.49 -23.40
C PRO A 531 21.92 28.09 -24.32
N MET A 532 20.69 28.37 -23.92
CA MET A 532 19.43 28.11 -24.64
C MET A 532 18.46 29.26 -24.37
N VAL A 533 17.41 29.39 -25.18
CA VAL A 533 16.39 30.42 -24.98
C VAL A 533 15.56 30.08 -23.75
N ARG A 534 15.77 30.83 -22.66
CA ARG A 534 14.94 30.73 -21.45
C ARG A 534 13.59 31.40 -21.72
N VAL A 535 12.51 30.66 -21.54
CA VAL A 535 11.13 31.15 -21.70
C VAL A 535 10.42 31.33 -20.36
N TYR A 536 10.96 30.74 -19.30
CA TYR A 536 10.52 30.93 -17.92
C TYR A 536 11.66 30.62 -16.93
N PRO A 537 11.79 31.36 -15.82
CA PRO A 537 11.11 32.62 -15.55
C PRO A 537 11.70 33.77 -16.39
N LEU A 538 10.98 34.89 -16.50
CA LEU A 538 11.49 36.08 -17.19
C LEU A 538 12.43 36.88 -16.27
N SER A 539 12.08 36.97 -14.98
CA SER A 539 12.95 37.50 -13.92
C SER A 539 13.29 36.43 -12.88
N GLU A 540 14.45 36.50 -12.25
CA GLU A 540 14.91 35.43 -11.36
C GLU A 540 14.03 35.25 -10.12
N ASP A 541 13.48 36.35 -9.60
CA ASP A 541 12.60 36.38 -8.42
C ASP A 541 11.26 35.65 -8.63
N GLU A 542 10.88 35.33 -9.89
CA GLU A 542 9.64 34.57 -10.17
C GLU A 542 9.79 33.08 -9.88
N ASN A 543 11.01 32.53 -10.05
CA ASN A 543 11.29 31.12 -9.83
C ASN A 543 12.80 30.85 -9.72
N GLU A 544 13.29 30.68 -8.50
CA GLU A 544 14.72 30.43 -8.28
C GLU A 544 15.07 28.96 -8.53
N THR A 545 14.12 28.04 -8.36
CA THR A 545 14.42 26.60 -8.43
C THR A 545 14.33 26.01 -9.84
N TYR A 546 13.33 26.40 -10.63
CA TYR A 546 13.02 25.78 -11.92
C TYR A 546 12.99 26.78 -13.06
N ALA A 547 13.48 26.35 -14.22
CA ALA A 547 13.41 27.12 -15.45
C ALA A 547 12.93 26.26 -16.61
N VAL A 548 12.30 26.91 -17.59
CA VAL A 548 11.89 26.30 -18.86
C VAL A 548 12.70 26.92 -19.97
N TYR A 549 13.29 26.07 -20.80
CA TYR A 549 14.03 26.47 -21.99
C TYR A 549 13.38 25.87 -23.23
N GLU A 550 13.41 26.61 -24.32
CA GLU A 550 13.05 26.12 -25.63
C GLU A 550 14.21 25.32 -26.24
N LEU A 551 13.88 24.19 -26.87
CA LEU A 551 14.86 23.39 -27.59
C LEU A 551 15.32 24.13 -28.86
N PRO A 552 16.56 23.88 -29.35
CA PRO A 552 17.05 24.47 -30.59
C PRO A 552 16.25 24.01 -31.81
N TYR A 553 16.13 24.89 -32.80
CA TYR A 553 15.57 24.58 -34.11
C TYR A 553 16.68 24.20 -35.08
N ALA A 554 16.39 23.28 -36.01
CA ALA A 554 17.27 23.11 -37.15
C ALA A 554 17.26 24.43 -37.94
N LEU A 555 18.44 24.99 -38.23
CA LEU A 555 18.53 26.12 -39.15
C LEU A 555 17.90 25.67 -40.47
N ALA A 556 16.90 26.41 -40.95
CA ALA A 556 16.33 26.20 -42.28
C ALA A 556 17.50 26.23 -43.28
N ARG A 557 17.69 25.13 -44.01
CA ARG A 557 18.75 25.02 -45.02
C ARG A 557 18.38 25.79 -46.27
#